data_AF-A0A3P7P9H4-F1
#
_entry.id   AF-A0A3P7P9H4-F1
#
_cell.length_a   1.000
_cell.length_b   1.000
_cell.length_c   1.000
_cell.angle_alpha   90.00
_cell.angle_beta   90.00
_cell.angle_gamma   90.00
#
_symmetry.space_group_name_H-M   'P 1'
#
loop_
_entity.id
_entity.type
_entity.pdbx_description
1 polymer ?
#
loop_
_entity_poly.entity_id
_entity_poly.type
_entity_poly.pdbx_seq_one_letter_code
_entity_poly.pdbx_strand_id
1 'polypeptide(L)' 'MGVPTADVGGAQLAMHSCREMADTTSVTHAITLYTCYFEQLANILQTMSFK' A
#
# COMPACT_ATOMS: atom_id res chain seq x y z
N MET A 1 5.14 -3.31 17.97
CA MET A 1 4.18 -2.26 18.37
C MET A 1 2.78 -2.80 18.70
N GLY A 2 2.41 -4.04 18.33
CA GLY A 2 1.08 -4.59 18.66
C GLY A 2 -0.07 -3.90 17.92
N VAL A 3 0.24 -3.18 16.84
CA VAL A 3 -0.72 -2.43 16.01
C VAL A 3 -1.05 -3.27 14.77
N PRO A 4 -2.31 -3.30 14.32
CA PRO A 4 -2.67 -3.91 13.04
C PRO A 4 -1.78 -3.39 11.91
N THR A 5 -1.17 -4.30 11.17
CA THR A 5 -0.18 -3.98 10.14
C THR A 5 -0.57 -4.68 8.84
N ALA A 6 -0.46 -3.96 7.72
CA ALA A 6 -0.63 -4.50 6.38
C ALA A 6 0.63 -4.18 5.58
N ASP A 7 1.30 -5.21 5.08
CA ASP A 7 2.47 -5.07 4.21
C ASP A 7 2.00 -5.00 2.75
N VAL A 8 2.33 -3.90 2.08
CA VAL A 8 1.93 -3.63 0.69
C VAL A 8 3.12 -3.14 -0.13
N GLY A 9 3.08 -3.37 -1.44
CA GLY A 9 4.13 -2.94 -2.35
C GLY A 9 3.73 -3.09 -3.82
N GLY A 10 4.45 -2.41 -4.71
CA GLY A 10 4.31 -2.57 -6.15
C GLY A 10 4.90 -3.90 -6.62
N ALA A 11 4.21 -4.59 -7.53
CA ALA A 11 4.77 -5.79 -8.14
C ALA A 11 5.97 -5.44 -9.02
N GLN A 12 7.02 -6.24 -8.94
CA GLN A 12 8.22 -6.09 -9.77
C GLN A 12 8.78 -7.45 -10.19
N LEU A 13 9.61 -7.43 -11.23
CA LEU A 13 10.34 -8.57 -11.76
C LEU A 13 11.84 -8.45 -11.45
N ALA A 14 12.49 -9.62 -11.37
CA ALA A 14 13.91 -9.76 -11.09
C ALA A 14 14.37 -9.12 -9.76
N MET A 15 13.56 -9.30 -8.70
CA MET A 15 13.93 -8.81 -7.36
C MET A 15 15.30 -9.34 -6.95
N HIS A 16 16.15 -8.46 -6.40
CA HIS A 16 17.57 -8.72 -6.08
C HIS A 16 18.53 -8.80 -7.29
N SER A 17 18.07 -8.48 -8.50
CA SER A 17 18.94 -8.29 -9.68
C SER A 17 19.73 -6.98 -9.58
N CYS A 18 20.85 -6.87 -10.29
CA CYS A 18 21.56 -5.60 -10.48
C CYS A 18 20.74 -4.57 -11.29
N ARG A 19 19.69 -5.02 -11.97
CA ARG A 19 18.70 -4.19 -12.66
C ARG A 19 17.33 -4.86 -12.56
N GLU A 20 16.45 -4.25 -11.78
CA GLU A 20 15.05 -4.69 -11.58
C GLU A 20 14.14 -4.08 -12.65
N MET A 21 12.92 -4.63 -12.80
CA MET A 21 11.92 -4.14 -13.75
C MET A 21 10.56 -4.02 -13.06
N ALA A 22 9.89 -2.89 -13.22
CA ALA A 22 8.54 -2.65 -12.72
C ALA A 22 7.72 -1.90 -13.78
N ASP A 23 6.40 -1.83 -13.59
CA ASP A 23 5.51 -1.02 -14.40
C ASP A 23 5.46 0.44 -13.93
N THR A 24 5.01 1.33 -14.80
CA THR A 24 4.85 2.75 -14.45
C THR A 24 3.53 3.04 -13.76
N THR A 25 2.51 2.20 -13.97
CA THR A 25 1.16 2.40 -13.42
C THR A 25 1.13 2.16 -11.91
N SER A 26 1.88 1.18 -11.41
CA SER A 26 1.99 0.91 -9.97
C SER A 26 2.50 2.10 -9.16
N VAL A 27 3.33 2.97 -9.75
CA VAL A 27 3.79 4.21 -9.10
C VAL A 27 2.60 5.14 -8.82
N THR A 28 1.74 5.35 -9.82
CA THR A 28 0.52 6.17 -9.65
C THR A 28 -0.42 5.54 -8.63
N HIS A 29 -0.64 4.22 -8.70
CA HIS A 29 -1.49 3.52 -7.73
C HIS A 29 -0.95 3.60 -6.30
N ALA A 30 0.37 3.50 -6.11
CA ALA A 30 1.00 3.63 -4.81
C ALA A 30 0.78 5.03 -4.22
N ILE A 31 0.95 6.09 -5.02
CA ILE A 31 0.67 7.47 -4.61
C ILE A 31 -0.80 7.58 -4.17
N THR A 32 -1.74 7.16 -5.01
CA THR A 32 -3.17 7.24 -4.70
C THR A 32 -3.53 6.46 -3.43
N LEU A 33 -2.99 5.24 -3.27
CA LEU A 33 -3.26 4.40 -2.11
C LEU A 33 -2.74 5.03 -0.82
N TYR A 34 -1.50 5.53 -0.80
CA TYR A 34 -0.93 6.14 0.40
C TYR A 34 -1.55 7.50 0.74
N THR A 35 -1.91 8.31 -0.27
CA THR A 35 -2.70 9.53 -0.05
C THR A 35 -4.04 9.20 0.60
N CYS A 36 -4.78 8.24 0.02
CA CYS A 36 -6.07 7.82 0.55
C CYS A 36 -5.96 7.21 1.96
N TYR A 37 -4.89 6.45 2.23
CA TYR A 37 -4.62 5.90 3.56
C TYR A 37 -4.57 7.01 4.62
N PHE A 38 -3.78 8.07 4.40
CA PHE A 38 -3.67 9.15 5.38
C PHE A 38 -4.93 10.02 5.47
N GLU A 39 -5.71 10.14 4.40
CA GLU A 39 -6.93 10.96 4.37
C GLU A 39 -8.17 10.24 4.90
N GLN A 40 -8.31 8.94 4.66
CA GLN A 40 -9.57 8.21 4.85
C GLN A 40 -9.52 7.11 5.91
N LEU A 41 -8.34 6.66 6.35
CA LEU A 41 -8.25 5.52 7.28
C LEU A 41 -9.06 5.75 8.57
N ALA A 42 -9.01 6.95 9.15
CA ALA A 42 -9.76 7.28 10.36
C ALA A 42 -11.28 7.09 10.16
N ASN A 43 -11.81 7.53 9.02
CA ASN A 43 -13.23 7.37 8.67
C ASN A 43 -13.59 5.90 8.46
N ILE A 44 -12.73 5.14 7.77
CA ILE A 44 -12.94 3.71 7.51
C ILE A 44 -12.98 2.93 8.83
N LEU A 45 -12.03 3.17 9.74
CA LEU A 45 -11.96 2.48 11.03
C LEU A 45 -13.19 2.75 11.91
N GLN A 46 -13.83 3.92 11.80
CA GLN A 46 -15.09 4.20 12.50
C GLN A 46 -16.26 3.36 11.99
N THR A 47 -16.24 2.97 10.71
CA THR A 47 -17.29 2.14 10.09
C THR A 47 -17.04 0.64 10.25
N MET A 48 -15.83 0.23 10.63
CA MET A 48 -15.51 -1.16 10.88
C MET A 48 -16.12 -1.62 12.21
N SER A 49 -17.16 -2.46 12.12
CA SER A 49 -17.65 -3.23 13.27
C SER A 49 -16.78 -4.46 13.43
N PHE A 50 -15.96 -4.49 14.48
CA PHE A 50 -15.27 -5.70 14.91
C PHE A 50 -16.31 -6.61 15.57
N LYS A 51 -16.74 -7.66 14.86
CA LYS A 51 -17.49 -8.79 15.42
C LYS A 51 -16.54 -9.77 16.08
#